data_AF-A0A7W0HYF7-F1
#
_entry.id   AF-A0A7W0HYF7-F1
#
_cell.length_a   1.000
_cell.length_b   1.000
_cell.length_c   1.000
_cell.angle_alpha   90.00
_cell.angle_beta   90.00
_cell.angle_gamma   90.00
#
_symmetry.space_group_name_H-M   'P 1'
#
loop_
_entity.id
_entity.type
_entity.pdbx_description
1 polymer ?
#
loop_
_entity_poly.entity_id
_entity_poly.type
_entity_poly.pdbx_seq_one_letter_code
_entity_poly.pdbx_strand_id
1 'polypeptide(L)' 'MNGLALLIPLALLLGLSGLVAFFWALGSGQFDDMEGAALRILVDDAPAPPENPLG' A
#
# COMPACT_ATOMS: atom_id res chain seq x y z
N MET A 1 -16.12 4.30 -39.10
CA MET A 1 -16.50 3.50 -37.91
C MET A 1 -16.17 4.34 -36.69
N ASN A 2 -17.12 4.53 -35.77
CA ASN A 2 -17.03 5.50 -34.67
C ASN A 2 -16.09 4.98 -33.56
N GLY A 3 -15.10 5.77 -33.14
CA GLY A 3 -14.08 5.36 -32.14
C GLY A 3 -14.67 4.96 -30.79
N LEU A 4 -15.88 5.44 -30.46
CA LEU A 4 -16.62 5.06 -29.26
C LEU A 4 -16.84 3.53 -29.16
N ALA A 5 -17.00 2.83 -30.28
CA ALA A 5 -17.19 1.38 -30.29
C ALA A 5 -15.97 0.61 -29.73
N LEU A 6 -14.77 1.20 -29.80
CA LEU A 6 -13.55 0.61 -29.25
C LEU A 6 -13.21 1.18 -27.87
N LEU A 7 -13.43 2.48 -27.65
CA LEU A 7 -13.09 3.15 -26.41
C LEU A 7 -13.97 2.73 -25.22
N ILE A 8 -15.26 2.47 -25.44
CA ILE A 8 -16.17 2.02 -24.38
C ILE A 8 -15.72 0.68 -23.77
N PRO A 9 -15.54 -0.42 -24.54
CA PRO A 9 -15.11 -1.68 -23.95
C PRO A 9 -13.71 -1.59 -23.34
N LEU A 10 -12.80 -0.80 -23.95
CA LEU A 10 -11.46 -0.61 -23.40
C LEU A 10 -11.49 0.09 -22.03
N ALA A 11 -12.31 1.15 -21.88
CA ALA A 11 -12.46 1.86 -20.62
C ALA A 11 -13.08 0.96 -19.53
N LEU A 12 -14.07 0.13 -19.88
CA LEU A 12 -14.68 -0.83 -18.96
C LEU A 12 -13.68 -1.88 -18.48
N LEU A 13 -12.87 -2.42 -19.39
CA LEU A 13 -11.81 -3.39 -19.04
C LEU A 13 -10.76 -2.75 -18.13
N LEU A 14 -10.33 -1.53 -18.42
CA LEU A 14 -9.37 -0.80 -17.58
C LEU A 14 -9.96 -0.55 -16.19
N GLY A 15 -11.20 -0.05 -16.09
CA GLY A 15 -11.88 0.17 -14.82
C GLY A 15 -12.04 -1.12 -14.01
N LEU A 16 -12.45 -2.22 -14.65
CA LEU A 16 -12.60 -3.52 -14.00
C LEU A 16 -11.25 -4.07 -13.52
N SER A 17 -10.20 -3.95 -14.33
CA SER A 17 -8.85 -4.39 -13.96
C SER A 17 -8.33 -3.64 -12.73
N GLY A 18 -8.55 -2.32 -12.66
CA GLY A 18 -8.22 -1.52 -11.48
C GLY A 18 -8.99 -1.95 -10.24
N LEU A 19 -10.29 -2.24 -10.38
CA LEU A 19 -11.12 -2.71 -9.27
C LEU A 19 -10.65 -4.08 -8.74
N VAL A 20 -10.34 -5.02 -9.64
CA VAL A 20 -9.80 -6.34 -9.26
C VAL A 20 -8.44 -6.20 -8.58
N ALA A 21 -7.54 -5.38 -9.13
CA ALA A 21 -6.23 -5.11 -8.54
C ALA A 21 -6.35 -4.48 -7.14
N PHE A 22 -7.31 -3.56 -6.96
CA PHE A 22 -7.59 -2.95 -5.66
C PHE A 22 -8.00 -3.97 -4.61
N PHE A 23 -8.97 -4.85 -4.92
CA PHE A 23 -9.38 -5.89 -3.97
C PHE A 23 -8.28 -6.92 -3.70
N TRP A 24 -7.47 -7.26 -4.72
CA TRP A 24 -6.29 -8.11 -4.54
C TRP A 24 -5.27 -7.49 -3.58
N ALA A 25 -4.99 -6.18 -3.73
CA ALA A 25 -4.10 -5.46 -2.82
C ALA A 25 -4.63 -5.44 -1.38
N LEU A 26 -5.94 -5.22 -1.21
CA LEU A 26 -6.57 -5.21 0.12
C LEU A 26 -6.48 -6.58 0.83
N GLY A 27 -6.66 -7.68 0.08
CA GLY A 27 -6.52 -9.04 0.59
C GLY A 27 -5.08 -9.54 0.76
N SER A 28 -4.09 -8.83 0.23
CA SER A 28 -2.68 -9.25 0.26
C SER A 28 -1.98 -9.05 1.60
N GLY A 29 -2.66 -8.48 2.61
CA GLY A 29 -2.08 -8.22 3.93
C GLY A 29 -1.04 -7.10 3.95
N GLN A 30 -0.83 -6.38 2.84
CA GLN A 30 0.13 -5.27 2.76
C GLN A 30 -0.22 -4.11 3.71
N PHE A 31 -1.47 -4.00 4.12
CA PHE A 31 -1.94 -2.94 5.02
C PHE A 31 -1.87 -3.32 6.52
N ASP A 32 -1.60 -4.58 6.87
CA ASP A 32 -1.55 -5.02 8.28
C ASP A 32 -0.35 -4.43 9.04
N ASP A 33 0.75 -4.14 8.35
CA ASP A 33 1.97 -3.56 8.95
C ASP A 33 2.03 -2.02 8.82
N MET A 34 0.96 -1.37 8.36
CA MET A 34 0.93 0.11 8.29
C MET A 34 0.94 0.74 9.69
N GLU A 35 0.29 0.10 10.66
CA GLU A 35 0.28 0.51 12.07
C GLU A 35 1.70 0.41 12.69
N GLY A 36 2.41 -0.70 12.42
CA GLY A 36 3.77 -0.94 12.88
C GLY A 36 4.79 0.01 12.25
N ALA A 37 4.67 0.28 10.95
CA ALA A 37 5.50 1.26 10.25
C ALA A 37 5.35 2.68 10.81
N ALA A 38 4.12 3.10 11.16
CA ALA A 38 3.84 4.38 11.78
C ALA A 38 4.42 4.52 13.21
N LEU A 39 4.41 3.43 13.99
CA LEU A 39 5.06 3.40 15.30
C LEU A 39 6.58 3.50 15.18
N ARG A 40 7.17 2.84 14.17
CA ARG A 40 8.63 2.83 13.95
C ARG A 40 9.19 4.22 13.65
N ILE A 41 8.50 4.99 12.80
CA ILE A 41 8.93 6.37 12.49
C ILE A 41 8.83 7.33 13.69
N LEU A 42 7.91 7.08 14.63
CA LEU A 42 7.82 7.86 15.87
C LEU A 42 8.93 7.50 16.88
N VAL A 43 9.37 6.24 16.88
CA VAL A 43 10.34 5.72 17.87
C VAL A 43 11.78 5.85 17.40
N ASP A 44 12.06 5.89 16.09
CA ASP A 44 13.42 6.02 15.55
C ASP A 44 14.13 7.34 15.97
N ASP A 45 13.37 8.38 16.34
CA ASP A 45 13.93 9.63 16.88
C ASP A 45 14.21 9.58 18.39
N ALA A 46 13.87 8.48 19.08
CA ALA A 46 14.17 8.32 20.50
C ALA A 46 15.67 7.99 20.69
N PRO A 47 16.42 8.77 21.49
CA PRO A 47 17.82 8.48 21.74
C PRO A 47 17.97 7.12 22.43
N ALA A 48 18.89 6.29 21.91
CA ALA A 48 19.22 5.00 22.50
C ALA A 48 19.58 5.17 24.00
N PRO A 49 19.13 4.27 24.89
CA PRO A 49 19.54 4.30 26.29
C PRO A 49 21.07 4.29 26.39
N PRO A 50 21.67 5.04 27.32
CA PRO A 50 23.12 5.03 27.47
C PRO A 50 23.58 3.59 27.73
N GLU A 51 24.50 3.10 26.90
CA GLU A 51 25.14 1.80 27.10
C GLU A 51 25.82 1.83 28.47
N ASN A 52 25.39 0.94 29.38
CA ASN A 52 26.02 0.78 30.68
C ASN A 52 27.31 -0.02 30.47
N PRO A 53 28.52 0.56 30.66
CA PRO A 53 29.78 -0.14 30.40
C PRO A 53 30.16 -1.18 31.47
N LEU A 54 29.30 -1.41 32.47
CA LEU A 54 29.62 -2.19 33.68
C LEU A 54 28.79 -3.47 33.85
N GLY A 55 28.24 -4.03 32.76
CA GLY A 55 27.55 -5.32 32.73
C GLY A 55 28.43 -6.45 32.20
#